data_AF-A0AAD5LJP7-F1
#
_entry.id   AF-A0AAD5LJP7-F1
#
_cell.length_a   1.000
_cell.length_b   1.000
_cell.length_c   1.000
_cell.angle_alpha   90.00
_cell.angle_beta   90.00
_cell.angle_gamma   90.00
#
_symmetry.space_group_name_H-M   'P 1'
#
loop_
_entity.id
_entity.type
_entity.pdbx_description
1 polymer ?
#
loop_
_entity_poly.entity_id
_entity_poly.type
_entity_poly.pdbx_seq_one_letter_code
_entity_poly.pdbx_strand_id
1 'polypeptide(L)'
;MHQSLLIFLYFFFAIQSLNLPILLPISPIAEIEICVLESPVAANEKNIDDTPNEQPSKGSGLFGWMKEAMPGKAILAKVAEKARSSVDTMITTLDPQMKEFIYSGGDIDIAVASTKELKVSSVREAFQTVFGKATVKGYESQSVGTAAQPVGFASALQAARERIANLRSSGTVPPQQPVVSVEGFVVELFSDNWFEMNCLLLEDPVRNISVQVFSQPLMVPANAVARMRNCTTDSYPLRQSGFAVTVGQAVAEEFNVPATEWQMALTGISRRDILLLAAKTLANSYKS
;
A
#
# COMPACT_ATOMS: atom_id res chain seq x y z
N MET A 1 -2.92 54.53 50.34
CA MET A 1 -2.51 53.11 50.33
C MET A 1 -3.72 52.20 50.60
N HIS A 2 -4.81 52.33 49.82
CA HIS A 2 -6.02 51.50 50.00
C HIS A 2 -6.86 51.25 48.72
N GLN A 3 -6.41 51.68 47.53
CA GLN A 3 -7.13 51.44 46.27
C GLN A 3 -6.55 50.32 45.38
N SER A 4 -5.35 49.81 45.65
CA SER A 4 -4.75 48.73 44.83
C SER A 4 -5.12 47.31 45.26
N LEU A 5 -5.79 47.13 46.41
CA LEU A 5 -6.20 45.80 46.90
C LEU A 5 -7.58 45.35 46.39
N LEU A 6 -8.42 46.27 45.90
CA LEU A 6 -9.78 45.95 45.44
C LEU A 6 -9.81 45.38 44.00
N ILE A 7 -8.80 45.66 43.18
CA ILE A 7 -8.69 45.14 41.80
C ILE A 7 -8.23 43.68 41.80
N PHE A 8 -7.41 43.27 42.78
CA PHE A 8 -6.94 41.89 42.90
C PHE A 8 -8.02 40.91 43.34
N LEU A 9 -8.97 41.34 44.18
CA LEU A 9 -10.07 40.47 44.66
C LEU A 9 -11.18 40.25 43.62
N TYR A 10 -11.40 41.20 42.69
CA TYR A 10 -12.34 40.99 41.57
C TYR A 10 -11.78 40.05 40.48
N PHE A 11 -10.47 40.07 40.25
CA PHE A 11 -9.84 39.15 39.29
C PHE A 11 -9.77 37.71 39.80
N PHE A 12 -9.65 37.52 41.12
CA PHE A 12 -9.57 36.17 41.70
C PHE A 12 -10.93 35.47 41.79
N PHE A 13 -12.03 36.21 41.93
CA PHE A 13 -13.39 35.62 42.01
C PHE A 13 -14.04 35.37 40.64
N ALA A 14 -13.54 35.97 39.56
CA ALA A 14 -14.07 35.75 38.20
C ALA A 14 -13.56 34.46 37.53
N ILE A 15 -12.55 33.79 38.08
CA ILE A 15 -11.99 32.54 37.53
C ILE A 15 -12.72 31.29 38.09
N GLN A 16 -13.65 31.46 39.03
CA GLN A 16 -14.38 30.33 39.65
C GLN A 16 -15.77 30.04 39.06
N SER A 17 -16.11 30.55 37.86
CA SER A 17 -17.42 30.26 37.22
C SER A 17 -17.39 30.02 35.71
N LEU A 18 -16.25 29.61 35.14
CA LEU A 18 -16.24 29.04 33.80
C LEU A 18 -15.96 27.55 33.88
N ASN A 19 -17.05 26.79 33.77
CA ASN A 19 -17.07 25.35 33.58
C ASN A 19 -16.51 25.05 32.17
N LEU A 20 -15.19 25.13 32.02
CA LEU A 20 -14.47 24.77 30.80
C LEU A 20 -14.22 23.25 30.82
N PRO A 21 -14.52 22.48 29.76
CA PRO A 21 -14.15 21.08 29.72
C PRO A 21 -12.63 20.96 29.80
N ILE A 22 -12.18 20.08 30.71
CA ILE A 22 -10.79 19.70 30.89
C ILE A 22 -10.25 19.23 29.53
N LEU A 23 -9.34 20.03 28.96
CA LEU A 23 -8.55 19.61 27.80
C LEU A 23 -7.65 18.46 28.29
N LEU A 24 -8.03 17.22 27.98
CA LEU A 24 -7.12 16.10 28.12
C LEU A 24 -5.90 16.38 27.23
N PRO A 25 -4.67 16.06 27.67
CA PRO A 25 -3.51 16.18 26.82
C PRO A 25 -3.74 15.31 25.59
N ILE A 26 -3.66 15.95 24.42
CA ILE A 26 -3.62 15.26 23.13
C ILE A 26 -2.37 14.37 23.21
N SER A 27 -2.58 13.06 23.28
CA SER A 27 -1.50 12.09 23.13
C SER A 27 -0.73 12.43 21.86
N PRO A 28 0.62 12.41 21.86
CA PRO A 28 1.37 12.57 20.63
C PRO A 28 0.84 11.55 19.61
N ILE A 29 0.53 12.03 18.41
CA ILE A 29 0.28 11.17 17.25
C ILE A 29 1.47 10.21 17.21
N ALA A 30 1.21 8.91 17.38
CA ALA A 30 2.24 7.89 17.22
C ALA A 30 2.89 8.15 15.86
N GLU A 31 4.18 8.46 15.86
CA GLU A 31 4.96 8.62 14.65
C GLU A 31 4.72 7.37 13.80
N ILE A 32 4.38 7.59 12.53
CA ILE A 32 4.30 6.51 11.56
C ILE A 32 5.73 5.99 11.42
N GLU A 33 6.01 4.86 12.06
CA GLU A 33 7.26 4.14 11.91
C GLU A 33 7.25 3.54 10.50
N ILE A 34 7.75 4.30 9.53
CA ILE A 34 8.06 3.77 8.21
C ILE A 34 9.18 2.76 8.43
N CYS A 35 8.91 1.47 8.20
CA CYS A 35 9.96 0.46 8.10
C CYS A 35 10.89 0.85 6.94
N VAL A 36 11.99 1.51 7.26
CA VAL A 36 13.12 1.67 6.34
C VAL A 36 13.79 0.31 6.26
N LEU A 37 13.75 -0.31 5.09
CA LEU A 37 14.63 -1.44 4.80
C LEU A 37 16.06 -0.90 4.78
N GLU A 38 16.79 -1.05 5.89
CA GLU A 38 18.22 -0.80 5.91
C GLU A 38 18.90 -1.77 4.95
N SER A 39 19.66 -1.22 4.00
CA SER A 39 20.47 -2.02 3.09
C SER A 39 21.57 -2.72 3.90
N PRO A 40 21.83 -4.03 3.70
CA PRO A 40 22.97 -4.67 4.34
C PRO A 40 24.25 -4.03 3.79
N VAL A 41 24.93 -3.24 4.63
CA VAL A 41 26.26 -2.73 4.33
C VAL A 41 27.20 -3.93 4.23
N ALA A 42 27.64 -4.22 3.01
CA ALA A 42 28.62 -5.26 2.75
C ALA A 42 29.97 -4.85 3.37
N ALA A 43 30.25 -5.35 4.57
CA ALA A 43 31.57 -5.30 5.17
C ALA A 43 32.44 -6.42 4.57
N ASN A 44 33.33 -6.08 3.63
CA ASN A 44 34.71 -6.59 3.61
C ASN A 44 35.53 -5.91 2.49
N GLU A 45 36.27 -4.88 2.85
CA GLU A 45 37.53 -4.57 2.18
C GLU A 45 38.57 -5.59 2.67
N LYS A 46 39.06 -6.44 1.77
CA LYS A 46 40.33 -7.14 1.97
C LYS A 46 41.33 -6.62 0.94
N ASN A 47 42.28 -5.85 1.47
CA ASN A 47 43.58 -5.56 0.88
C ASN A 47 44.24 -6.84 0.37
N ILE A 48 44.68 -6.82 -0.89
CA ILE A 48 45.80 -7.63 -1.36
C ILE A 48 46.64 -6.70 -2.25
N ASP A 49 47.79 -6.29 -1.72
CA ASP A 49 48.94 -5.87 -2.51
C ASP A 49 49.87 -7.08 -2.60
N ASP A 50 50.27 -7.45 -3.82
CA ASP A 50 51.65 -7.82 -4.12
C ASP A 50 51.88 -7.88 -5.64
N THR A 51 52.78 -6.98 -6.04
CA THR A 51 53.45 -6.67 -7.32
C THR A 51 53.86 -7.85 -8.24
N PRO A 52 54.08 -7.59 -9.56
CA PRO A 52 55.44 -7.22 -10.00
C PRO A 52 55.54 -6.10 -11.05
N ASN A 53 56.41 -5.14 -10.73
CA ASN A 53 57.48 -4.54 -11.53
C ASN A 53 57.29 -4.36 -13.06
N GLU A 54 57.21 -3.10 -13.52
CA GLU A 54 58.11 -2.52 -14.55
C GLU A 54 57.76 -1.04 -14.84
N GLN A 55 58.79 -0.19 -14.90
CA GLN A 55 58.81 1.17 -15.47
C GLN A 55 60.11 1.28 -16.29
N PRO A 56 60.27 2.19 -17.29
CA PRO A 56 59.55 3.46 -17.40
C PRO A 56 59.17 3.96 -18.82
N SER A 57 58.26 4.95 -18.82
CA SER A 57 58.26 6.20 -19.62
C SER A 57 57.45 6.34 -20.93
N LYS A 58 56.52 7.31 -20.83
CA LYS A 58 56.10 8.37 -21.79
C LYS A 58 55.11 8.07 -22.94
N GLY A 59 54.00 8.83 -22.89
CA GLY A 59 53.10 9.18 -24.03
C GLY A 59 51.66 8.70 -23.82
N SER A 60 50.76 9.49 -23.23
CA SER A 60 49.86 10.42 -23.93
C SER A 60 48.95 9.76 -24.97
N GLY A 61 47.63 9.85 -24.79
CA GLY A 61 46.67 9.76 -25.88
C GLY A 61 45.67 8.62 -25.81
N LEU A 62 44.47 8.94 -25.33
CA LEU A 62 43.23 8.28 -25.73
C LEU A 62 43.05 8.43 -27.26
N PHE A 63 42.24 7.55 -27.87
CA PHE A 63 41.81 7.49 -29.29
C PHE A 63 42.69 6.67 -30.24
N GLY A 64 42.20 5.52 -30.73
CA GLY A 64 42.79 4.92 -31.93
C GLY A 64 42.57 3.46 -32.32
N TRP A 65 41.47 2.75 -31.99
CA TRP A 65 41.24 1.43 -32.61
C TRP A 65 39.76 1.08 -32.84
N MET A 66 39.05 1.94 -33.56
CA MET A 66 38.01 1.43 -34.45
C MET A 66 38.67 1.22 -35.81
N LYS A 67 38.44 0.02 -36.38
CA LYS A 67 38.66 -0.39 -37.78
C LYS A 67 39.84 -1.32 -38.00
N GLU A 68 39.63 -2.59 -37.70
CA GLU A 68 40.03 -3.62 -38.66
C GLU A 68 39.03 -4.78 -38.63
N ALA A 69 38.44 -5.01 -39.80
CA ALA A 69 37.36 -5.94 -40.04
C ALA A 69 37.91 -7.23 -40.64
N MET A 70 37.08 -8.28 -40.53
CA MET A 70 36.98 -9.49 -41.36
C MET A 70 37.33 -10.82 -40.63
N PRO A 71 36.89 -11.99 -41.13
CA PRO A 71 35.49 -12.43 -41.07
C PRO A 71 35.39 -13.93 -40.66
N GLY A 72 34.27 -14.33 -40.08
CA GLY A 72 33.86 -15.75 -40.10
C GLY A 72 33.74 -16.44 -38.75
N LYS A 73 32.61 -17.16 -38.64
CA LYS A 73 32.28 -18.17 -37.63
C LYS A 73 32.19 -17.71 -36.17
N ALA A 74 31.10 -17.03 -35.82
CA ALA A 74 30.60 -17.06 -34.43
C ALA A 74 29.11 -16.66 -34.26
N ILE A 75 28.26 -16.73 -35.30
CA ILE A 75 26.82 -16.47 -35.16
C ILE A 75 26.05 -17.79 -35.32
N LEU A 76 26.32 -18.78 -34.47
CA LEU A 76 25.49 -20.00 -34.31
C LEU A 76 25.49 -20.56 -32.87
N ALA A 77 25.78 -19.75 -31.85
CA ALA A 77 25.82 -20.22 -30.46
C ALA A 77 25.13 -19.28 -29.44
N LYS A 78 24.08 -18.57 -29.87
CA LYS A 78 23.19 -17.81 -28.95
C LYS A 78 21.69 -17.98 -29.27
N VAL A 79 21.31 -19.17 -29.74
CA VAL A 79 19.90 -19.63 -29.82
C VAL A 79 19.76 -21.03 -29.20
N ALA A 80 20.59 -21.36 -28.21
CA ALA A 80 20.56 -22.62 -27.48
C ALA A 80 20.22 -22.45 -25.98
N GLU A 81 19.69 -21.29 -25.58
CA GLU A 81 19.10 -21.07 -24.24
C GLU A 81 17.69 -20.49 -24.35
N LYS A 82 16.85 -21.10 -25.19
CA LYS A 82 15.40 -20.80 -25.22
C LYS A 82 14.58 -22.08 -25.14
N ALA A 83 14.91 -22.93 -24.16
CA ALA A 83 14.19 -24.17 -23.87
C ALA A 83 14.22 -24.56 -22.38
N ARG A 84 13.89 -23.63 -21.48
CA ARG A 84 13.70 -23.95 -20.04
C ARG A 84 12.60 -23.14 -19.33
N SER A 85 11.48 -22.89 -20.00
CA SER A 85 10.25 -22.43 -19.31
C SER A 85 8.98 -23.01 -19.97
N SER A 86 8.97 -24.31 -20.19
CA SER A 86 7.81 -25.02 -20.75
C SER A 86 7.48 -26.28 -19.96
N VAL A 87 7.26 -26.14 -18.65
CA VAL A 87 6.55 -27.08 -17.75
C VAL A 87 6.20 -26.22 -16.52
N ASP A 88 4.99 -25.70 -16.34
CA ASP A 88 3.84 -26.37 -15.74
C ASP A 88 2.50 -25.78 -16.24
N THR A 89 2.18 -25.94 -17.52
CA THR A 89 0.80 -25.74 -18.01
C THR A 89 0.27 -27.04 -18.60
N MET A 90 0.37 -28.10 -17.80
CA MET A 90 -0.59 -29.20 -17.83
C MET A 90 -1.28 -29.24 -16.48
N ILE A 91 -2.06 -28.19 -16.20
CA ILE A 91 -3.11 -28.29 -15.21
C ILE A 91 -4.30 -28.84 -15.99
N THR A 92 -4.70 -30.05 -15.62
CA THR A 92 -5.86 -30.81 -16.12
C THR A 92 -7.01 -29.90 -16.50
N THR A 93 -7.82 -30.29 -17.50
CA THR A 93 -9.08 -29.69 -17.97
C THR A 93 -10.08 -29.40 -16.85
N LEU A 94 -9.72 -28.52 -15.93
CA LEU A 94 -10.47 -28.11 -14.79
C LEU A 94 -11.18 -26.84 -15.22
N ASP A 95 -12.49 -26.85 -15.08
CA ASP A 95 -13.30 -25.64 -15.07
C ASP A 95 -12.57 -24.55 -14.26
N PRO A 96 -12.45 -23.30 -14.74
CA PRO A 96 -11.88 -22.18 -13.97
C PRO A 96 -12.41 -22.09 -12.53
N GLN A 97 -13.64 -22.53 -12.28
CA GLN A 97 -14.24 -22.60 -10.95
C GLN A 97 -13.62 -23.67 -10.03
N MET A 98 -12.97 -24.71 -10.57
CA MET A 98 -12.31 -25.76 -9.78
C MET A 98 -10.91 -25.37 -9.29
N LYS A 99 -10.32 -24.31 -9.83
CA LYS A 99 -9.03 -23.78 -9.36
C LYS A 99 -9.09 -23.46 -7.86
N GLU A 100 -10.18 -22.85 -7.40
CA GLU A 100 -10.33 -22.44 -6.00
C GLU A 100 -10.37 -23.63 -5.04
N PHE A 101 -10.98 -24.74 -5.43
CA PHE A 101 -11.07 -25.95 -4.60
C PHE A 101 -9.72 -26.66 -4.45
N ILE A 102 -8.89 -26.67 -5.49
CA ILE A 102 -7.59 -27.37 -5.48
C ILE A 102 -6.57 -26.65 -4.59
N TYR A 103 -6.64 -25.32 -4.52
CA TYR A 103 -5.76 -24.52 -3.67
C TYR A 103 -6.36 -24.24 -2.28
N SER A 104 -7.58 -24.72 -2.00
CA SER A 104 -8.22 -24.67 -0.67
C SER A 104 -7.81 -25.86 0.21
N GLY A 105 -7.84 -25.67 1.54
CA GLY A 105 -7.47 -26.72 2.50
C GLY A 105 -5.96 -26.82 2.79
N GLY A 106 -5.24 -25.70 2.68
CA GLY A 106 -3.82 -25.59 3.07
C GLY A 106 -3.58 -25.04 4.48
N ASP A 107 -2.29 -24.85 4.81
CA ASP A 107 -1.80 -24.46 6.15
C ASP A 107 -2.18 -23.02 6.54
N ILE A 108 -2.64 -22.20 5.59
CA ILE A 108 -2.99 -20.80 5.81
C ILE A 108 -4.45 -20.54 5.46
N ASP A 109 -5.18 -19.96 6.41
CA ASP A 109 -6.57 -19.53 6.28
C ASP A 109 -6.67 -18.04 6.58
N ILE A 110 -6.99 -17.23 5.55
CA ILE A 110 -7.01 -15.77 5.61
C ILE A 110 -8.44 -15.26 5.40
N ALA A 111 -8.88 -14.41 6.31
CA ALA A 111 -10.07 -13.58 6.10
C ALA A 111 -9.70 -12.28 5.38
N VAL A 112 -10.52 -11.85 4.42
CA VAL A 112 -10.43 -10.53 3.81
C VAL A 112 -11.60 -9.70 4.29
N ALA A 113 -11.32 -8.51 4.84
CA ALA A 113 -12.34 -7.58 5.32
C ALA A 113 -13.03 -6.83 4.17
N SER A 114 -13.50 -7.56 3.17
CA SER A 114 -14.37 -7.10 2.08
C SER A 114 -15.02 -8.29 1.36
N THR A 115 -16.20 -8.08 0.80
CA THR A 115 -16.86 -8.99 -0.16
C THR A 115 -16.64 -8.59 -1.62
N LYS A 116 -15.95 -7.46 -1.88
CA LYS A 116 -15.69 -6.99 -3.25
C LYS A 116 -14.70 -7.93 -3.92
N GLU A 117 -15.13 -8.64 -4.97
CA GLU A 117 -14.32 -9.71 -5.57
C GLU A 117 -12.96 -9.24 -6.07
N LEU A 118 -12.85 -8.00 -6.60
CA LEU A 118 -11.55 -7.43 -6.99
C LEU A 118 -10.54 -7.39 -5.83
N LYS A 119 -10.99 -7.14 -4.59
CA LYS A 119 -10.13 -7.17 -3.40
C LYS A 119 -9.85 -8.63 -3.01
N VAL A 120 -10.89 -9.45 -2.88
CA VAL A 120 -10.78 -10.84 -2.39
C VAL A 120 -9.92 -11.69 -3.32
N SER A 121 -10.21 -11.71 -4.62
CA SER A 121 -9.44 -12.49 -5.60
C SER A 121 -7.99 -12.02 -5.74
N SER A 122 -7.68 -10.74 -5.51
CA SER A 122 -6.29 -10.25 -5.58
C SER A 122 -5.47 -10.80 -4.42
N VAL A 123 -6.07 -10.79 -3.21
CA VAL A 123 -5.48 -11.40 -2.02
C VAL A 123 -5.40 -12.92 -2.17
N ARG A 124 -6.47 -13.57 -2.64
CA ARG A 124 -6.53 -15.02 -2.88
C ARG A 124 -5.40 -15.48 -3.79
N GLU A 125 -5.27 -14.84 -4.96
CA GLU A 125 -4.23 -15.18 -5.92
C GLU A 125 -2.82 -14.93 -5.36
N ALA A 126 -2.60 -13.81 -4.67
CA ALA A 126 -1.32 -13.50 -4.05
C ALA A 126 -0.90 -14.56 -3.00
N PHE A 127 -1.80 -14.89 -2.08
CA PHE A 127 -1.51 -15.87 -1.03
C PHE A 127 -1.36 -17.29 -1.58
N GLN A 128 -2.16 -17.70 -2.56
CA GLN A 128 -1.98 -18.98 -3.24
C GLN A 128 -0.66 -19.04 -4.01
N THR A 129 -0.22 -17.92 -4.60
CA THR A 129 1.09 -17.85 -5.28
C THR A 129 2.25 -18.01 -4.28
N VAL A 130 2.16 -17.39 -3.10
CA VAL A 130 3.27 -17.34 -2.13
C VAL A 130 3.31 -18.56 -1.19
N PHE A 131 2.15 -19.09 -0.78
CA PHE A 131 2.01 -20.20 0.16
C PHE A 131 1.63 -21.53 -0.51
N GLY A 132 1.27 -21.52 -1.81
CA GLY A 132 0.82 -22.71 -2.54
C GLY A 132 -0.63 -23.08 -2.23
N LYS A 133 -0.89 -23.58 -1.02
CA LYS A 133 -2.25 -23.92 -0.56
C LYS A 133 -2.72 -22.88 0.46
N ALA A 134 -3.60 -21.99 0.04
CA ALA A 134 -4.14 -20.92 0.87
C ALA A 134 -5.65 -20.82 0.71
N THR A 135 -6.36 -20.88 1.83
CA THR A 135 -7.80 -20.60 1.89
C THR A 135 -7.99 -19.11 2.13
N VAL A 136 -8.70 -18.42 1.23
CA VAL A 136 -8.97 -16.98 1.38
C VAL A 136 -10.46 -16.73 1.19
N LYS A 137 -11.09 -16.13 2.21
CA LYS A 137 -12.54 -15.86 2.23
C LYS A 137 -12.81 -14.38 2.50
N GLY A 138 -13.73 -13.79 1.75
CA GLY A 138 -14.17 -12.41 1.95
C GLY A 138 -15.33 -12.33 2.94
N TYR A 139 -15.26 -11.35 3.84
CA TYR A 139 -16.29 -11.03 4.82
C TYR A 139 -16.69 -9.57 4.70
N GLU A 140 -17.98 -9.29 4.86
CA GLU A 140 -18.48 -7.93 4.78
C GLU A 140 -18.01 -7.13 5.99
N SER A 141 -17.41 -5.97 5.72
CA SER A 141 -16.98 -5.03 6.73
C SER A 141 -16.89 -3.66 6.07
N GLN A 142 -17.18 -2.59 6.79
CA GLN A 142 -17.00 -1.21 6.36
C GLN A 142 -16.48 -0.39 7.53
N SER A 143 -15.67 0.63 7.24
CA SER A 143 -15.34 1.66 8.23
C SER A 143 -16.48 2.66 8.29
N VAL A 144 -16.89 3.04 9.50
CA VAL A 144 -17.93 4.04 9.74
C VAL A 144 -17.30 5.34 10.28
N GLY A 145 -16.12 5.24 10.91
CA GLY A 145 -15.40 6.38 11.48
C GLY A 145 -14.57 7.17 10.47
N THR A 146 -14.48 6.73 9.21
CA THR A 146 -13.67 7.37 8.16
C THR A 146 -14.54 7.76 6.96
N ALA A 147 -14.16 8.86 6.30
CA ALA A 147 -14.82 9.36 5.09
C ALA A 147 -14.94 8.30 4.00
N ALA A 148 -15.92 8.48 3.11
CA ALA A 148 -16.15 7.59 1.97
C ALA A 148 -14.89 7.44 1.09
N GLN A 149 -14.10 8.52 0.98
CA GLN A 149 -12.78 8.52 0.37
C GLN A 149 -11.76 9.01 1.40
N PRO A 150 -11.05 8.10 2.09
CA PRO A 150 -10.00 8.48 3.01
C PRO A 150 -8.94 9.35 2.31
N VAL A 151 -8.45 10.37 3.02
CA VAL A 151 -7.37 11.26 2.56
C VAL A 151 -6.14 11.06 3.44
N GLY A 152 -5.01 10.75 2.82
CA GLY A 152 -3.74 10.52 3.48
C GLY A 152 -3.61 9.13 4.12
N PHE A 153 -2.35 8.78 4.43
CA PHE A 153 -1.98 7.47 4.95
C PHE A 153 -2.64 7.13 6.29
N ALA A 154 -2.77 8.12 7.18
CA ALA A 154 -3.34 7.92 8.52
C ALA A 154 -4.81 7.52 8.46
N SER A 155 -5.63 8.24 7.70
CA SER A 155 -7.06 7.92 7.53
C SER A 155 -7.26 6.59 6.81
N ALA A 156 -6.41 6.27 5.82
CA ALA A 156 -6.44 4.98 5.14
C ALA A 156 -6.16 3.80 6.10
N LEU A 157 -5.12 3.92 6.94
CA LEU A 157 -4.77 2.92 7.93
C LEU A 157 -5.86 2.81 9.02
N GLN A 158 -6.41 3.93 9.47
CA GLN A 158 -7.51 3.93 10.44
C GLN A 158 -8.73 3.18 9.88
N ALA A 159 -9.16 3.49 8.66
CA ALA A 159 -10.24 2.77 7.99
C ALA A 159 -9.92 1.27 7.83
N ALA A 160 -8.68 0.93 7.46
CA ALA A 160 -8.26 -0.46 7.33
C ALA A 160 -8.37 -1.22 8.66
N ARG A 161 -7.90 -0.62 9.76
CA ARG A 161 -7.98 -1.17 11.13
C ARG A 161 -9.40 -1.32 11.61
N GLU A 162 -10.25 -0.31 11.41
CA GLU A 162 -11.67 -0.37 11.78
C GLU A 162 -12.37 -1.55 11.10
N ARG A 163 -12.05 -1.82 9.82
CA ARG A 163 -12.63 -2.96 9.12
C ARG A 163 -12.25 -4.31 9.75
N ILE A 164 -11.00 -4.45 10.19
CA ILE A 164 -10.54 -5.66 10.89
C ILE A 164 -11.22 -5.75 12.27
N ALA A 165 -11.21 -4.65 13.02
CA ALA A 165 -11.83 -4.57 14.34
C ALA A 165 -13.32 -4.92 14.30
N ASN A 166 -14.05 -4.44 13.28
CA ASN A 166 -15.47 -4.74 13.10
C ASN A 166 -15.71 -6.25 12.96
N LEU A 167 -14.93 -6.94 12.11
CA LEU A 167 -15.05 -8.39 11.94
C LEU A 167 -14.76 -9.18 13.23
N ARG A 168 -13.81 -8.69 14.03
CA ARG A 168 -13.47 -9.31 15.33
C ARG A 168 -14.59 -9.09 16.34
N SER A 169 -15.07 -7.87 16.48
CA SER A 169 -16.11 -7.51 17.44
C SER A 169 -17.46 -8.17 17.14
N SER A 170 -17.76 -8.43 15.87
CA SER A 170 -18.98 -9.12 15.45
C SER A 170 -18.89 -10.64 15.57
N GLY A 171 -17.71 -11.20 15.82
CA GLY A 171 -17.46 -12.64 15.81
C GLY A 171 -17.57 -13.28 14.42
N THR A 172 -17.58 -12.48 13.35
CA THR A 172 -17.69 -12.98 11.96
C THR A 172 -16.48 -13.82 11.55
N VAL A 173 -15.31 -13.50 12.12
CA VAL A 173 -14.07 -14.26 11.93
C VAL A 173 -13.63 -14.89 13.26
N PRO A 174 -13.05 -16.10 13.27
CA PRO A 174 -12.47 -16.69 14.47
C PRO A 174 -11.39 -15.78 15.07
N PRO A 175 -11.25 -15.71 16.41
CA PRO A 175 -10.29 -14.80 17.06
C PRO A 175 -8.83 -14.96 16.61
N GLN A 176 -8.46 -16.16 16.17
CA GLN A 176 -7.09 -16.53 15.79
C GLN A 176 -6.81 -16.39 14.28
N GLN A 177 -7.85 -16.27 13.43
CA GLN A 177 -7.68 -16.27 11.98
C GLN A 177 -7.02 -14.97 11.52
N PRO A 178 -5.90 -14.94 10.79
CA PRO A 178 -5.33 -13.71 10.25
C PRO A 178 -6.30 -12.99 9.31
N VAL A 179 -6.33 -11.65 9.36
CA VAL A 179 -7.26 -10.83 8.56
C VAL A 179 -6.47 -9.83 7.71
N VAL A 180 -6.85 -9.71 6.44
CA VAL A 180 -6.37 -8.69 5.50
C VAL A 180 -7.47 -7.68 5.24
N SER A 181 -7.15 -6.39 5.40
CA SER A 181 -7.98 -5.28 4.97
C SER A 181 -7.33 -4.58 3.78
N VAL A 182 -8.15 -4.12 2.84
CA VAL A 182 -7.69 -3.40 1.63
C VAL A 182 -8.51 -2.13 1.52
N GLU A 183 -7.88 -0.97 1.65
CA GLU A 183 -8.56 0.33 1.65
C GLU A 183 -7.98 1.28 0.60
N GLY A 184 -8.83 1.90 -0.21
CA GLY A 184 -8.39 2.86 -1.22
C GLY A 184 -8.40 4.26 -0.62
N PHE A 185 -7.36 5.05 -0.87
CA PHE A 185 -7.25 6.42 -0.37
C PHE A 185 -6.63 7.33 -1.42
N VAL A 186 -6.79 8.64 -1.21
CA VAL A 186 -6.11 9.65 -2.02
C VAL A 186 -5.13 10.45 -1.17
N VAL A 187 -4.04 10.90 -1.76
CA VAL A 187 -3.00 11.66 -1.06
C VAL A 187 -2.38 12.68 -1.99
N GLU A 188 -2.10 13.86 -1.45
CA GLU A 188 -1.29 14.88 -2.10
C GLU A 188 0.19 14.57 -1.82
N LEU A 189 0.96 14.21 -2.85
CA LEU A 189 2.40 13.90 -2.69
C LEU A 189 3.28 15.10 -3.03
N PHE A 190 2.81 15.96 -3.94
CA PHE A 190 3.45 17.23 -4.30
C PHE A 190 2.37 18.31 -4.34
N SER A 191 2.79 19.58 -4.31
CA SER A 191 1.84 20.70 -4.28
C SER A 191 0.82 20.61 -5.43
N ASP A 192 -0.45 20.45 -5.05
CA ASP A 192 -1.62 20.25 -5.91
C ASP A 192 -1.56 19.02 -6.85
N ASN A 193 -0.68 18.06 -6.56
CA ASN A 193 -0.63 16.77 -7.25
C ASN A 193 -1.14 15.65 -6.35
N TRP A 194 -2.30 15.12 -6.74
CA TRP A 194 -3.03 14.10 -6.00
C TRP A 194 -2.88 12.73 -6.64
N PHE A 195 -2.82 11.70 -5.80
CA PHE A 195 -2.64 10.32 -6.20
C PHE A 195 -3.62 9.41 -5.47
N GLU A 196 -4.18 8.41 -6.16
CA GLU A 196 -4.86 7.27 -5.54
C GLU A 196 -3.83 6.19 -5.19
N MET A 197 -3.96 5.61 -4.00
CA MET A 197 -3.20 4.47 -3.52
C MET A 197 -4.13 3.51 -2.77
N ASN A 198 -3.69 2.28 -2.53
CA ASN A 198 -4.40 1.31 -1.68
C ASN A 198 -3.52 0.93 -0.49
N CYS A 199 -4.07 1.02 0.72
CA CYS A 199 -3.49 0.49 1.95
C CYS A 199 -3.95 -0.95 2.15
N LEU A 200 -3.01 -1.88 2.18
CA LEU A 200 -3.23 -3.27 2.55
C LEU A 200 -2.66 -3.49 3.94
N LEU A 201 -3.51 -3.91 4.87
CA LEU A 201 -3.13 -4.20 6.26
C LEU A 201 -3.43 -5.66 6.55
N LEU A 202 -2.45 -6.42 7.01
CA LEU A 202 -2.61 -7.75 7.57
C LEU A 202 -2.40 -7.70 9.08
N GLU A 203 -3.29 -8.34 9.83
CA GLU A 203 -3.11 -8.59 11.26
C GLU A 203 -3.27 -10.09 11.57
N ASP A 204 -2.24 -10.66 12.19
CA ASP A 204 -2.23 -12.02 12.76
C ASP A 204 -2.07 -11.91 14.28
N PRO A 205 -3.16 -12.13 15.05
CA PRO A 205 -3.14 -12.02 16.50
C PRO A 205 -2.40 -13.17 17.19
N VAL A 206 -2.27 -14.33 16.54
CA VAL A 206 -1.57 -15.50 17.14
C VAL A 206 -0.07 -15.27 17.11
N ARG A 207 0.45 -14.74 16.00
CA ARG A 207 1.88 -14.42 15.84
C ARG A 207 2.24 -13.01 16.27
N ASN A 208 1.26 -12.19 16.65
CA ASN A 208 1.43 -10.77 16.95
C ASN A 208 2.11 -10.01 15.79
N ILE A 209 1.69 -10.31 14.55
CA ILE A 209 2.24 -9.70 13.33
C ILE A 209 1.25 -8.68 12.79
N SER A 210 1.75 -7.50 12.46
CA SER A 210 1.03 -6.49 11.68
C SER A 210 1.89 -6.08 10.49
N VAL A 211 1.41 -6.33 9.26
CA VAL A 211 2.12 -5.97 8.03
C VAL A 211 1.28 -4.96 7.27
N GLN A 212 1.90 -3.82 6.93
CA GLN A 212 1.28 -2.78 6.11
C GLN A 212 2.02 -2.65 4.78
N VAL A 213 1.27 -2.59 3.69
CA VAL A 213 1.78 -2.35 2.34
C VAL A 213 0.91 -1.30 1.64
N PHE A 214 1.55 -0.40 0.88
CA PHE A 214 0.85 0.53 0.01
C PHE A 214 1.07 0.16 -1.45
N SER A 215 0.03 0.27 -2.28
CA SER A 215 0.18 0.10 -3.73
C SER A 215 0.95 1.26 -4.36
N GLN A 216 1.39 1.09 -5.61
CA GLN A 216 1.92 2.21 -6.38
C GLN A 216 0.90 3.37 -6.50
N PRO A 217 1.37 4.63 -6.51
CA PRO A 217 0.51 5.79 -6.67
C PRO A 217 0.05 5.95 -8.12
N LEU A 218 -1.23 6.28 -8.30
CA LEU A 218 -1.81 6.68 -9.58
C LEU A 218 -2.27 8.12 -9.54
N MET A 219 -1.78 8.94 -10.48
CA MET A 219 -2.16 10.35 -10.53
C MET A 219 -3.68 10.51 -10.75
N VAL A 220 -4.30 11.34 -9.92
CA VAL A 220 -5.71 11.69 -10.01
C VAL A 220 -5.85 12.99 -10.82
N PRO A 221 -6.72 13.02 -11.86
CA PRO A 221 -6.95 14.24 -12.63
C PRO A 221 -7.45 15.41 -11.76
N ALA A 222 -6.94 16.62 -12.02
CA ALA A 222 -7.23 17.80 -11.21
C ALA A 222 -8.73 18.15 -11.16
N ASN A 223 -9.47 17.94 -12.26
CA ASN A 223 -10.93 18.11 -12.29
C ASN A 223 -11.66 17.12 -11.38
N ALA A 224 -11.22 15.86 -11.31
CA ALA A 224 -11.77 14.89 -10.36
C ALA A 224 -11.48 15.30 -8.90
N VAL A 225 -10.29 15.85 -8.61
CA VAL A 225 -9.97 16.41 -7.29
C VAL A 225 -10.87 17.60 -6.95
N ALA A 226 -11.02 18.54 -7.89
CA ALA A 226 -11.91 19.69 -7.72
C ALA A 226 -13.36 19.24 -7.46
N ARG A 227 -13.83 18.22 -8.16
CA ARG A 227 -15.15 17.62 -7.93
C ARG A 227 -15.26 17.01 -6.53
N MET A 228 -14.29 16.21 -6.09
CA MET A 228 -14.28 15.65 -4.72
C MET A 228 -14.32 16.75 -3.66
N ARG A 229 -13.56 17.83 -3.84
CA ARG A 229 -13.56 19.02 -2.97
C ARG A 229 -14.94 19.69 -2.95
N ASN A 230 -15.54 19.93 -4.12
CA ASN A 230 -16.85 20.59 -4.25
C ASN A 230 -18.01 19.75 -3.67
N CYS A 231 -17.96 18.43 -3.81
CA CYS A 231 -18.96 17.53 -3.24
C CYS A 231 -18.82 17.35 -1.72
N THR A 232 -17.66 17.68 -1.16
CA THR A 232 -17.43 17.61 0.28
C THR A 232 -17.79 18.97 0.88
N THR A 233 -19.00 19.10 1.42
CA THR A 233 -19.46 20.33 2.08
C THR A 233 -18.82 20.50 3.46
N ASP A 234 -18.88 21.70 4.03
CA ASP A 234 -18.41 21.96 5.40
C ASP A 234 -19.24 21.24 6.46
N SER A 235 -20.49 20.88 6.11
CA SER A 235 -21.37 20.07 6.95
C SER A 235 -21.09 18.57 6.90
N TYR A 236 -20.15 18.10 6.04
CA TYR A 236 -19.83 16.68 5.96
C TYR A 236 -19.14 16.20 7.25
N PRO A 237 -19.75 15.26 8.01
CA PRO A 237 -19.25 14.92 9.35
C PRO A 237 -17.83 14.36 9.39
N LEU A 238 -17.40 13.69 8.31
CA LEU A 238 -16.13 12.98 8.25
C LEU A 238 -15.06 13.75 7.45
N ARG A 239 -15.27 15.04 7.19
CA ARG A 239 -14.38 15.90 6.38
C ARG A 239 -12.91 15.88 6.83
N GLN A 240 -12.67 15.75 8.13
CA GLN A 240 -11.31 15.68 8.69
C GLN A 240 -10.53 14.43 8.26
N SER A 241 -11.26 13.38 7.84
CA SER A 241 -10.67 12.10 7.42
C SER A 241 -10.70 11.90 5.90
N GLY A 242 -11.34 12.79 5.15
CA GLY A 242 -11.30 12.80 3.69
C GLY A 242 -12.54 13.34 2.98
N PHE A 243 -12.76 12.88 1.75
CA PHE A 243 -13.81 13.39 0.86
C PHE A 243 -15.11 12.57 0.96
N ALA A 244 -16.23 13.25 0.71
CA ALA A 244 -17.58 12.67 0.75
C ALA A 244 -17.89 11.74 -0.44
N VAL A 245 -17.16 11.87 -1.54
CA VAL A 245 -17.28 11.03 -2.73
C VAL A 245 -15.94 10.42 -3.09
N THR A 246 -15.97 9.21 -3.65
CA THR A 246 -14.78 8.47 -4.06
C THR A 246 -14.14 9.02 -5.33
N VAL A 247 -12.84 8.78 -5.48
CA VAL A 247 -12.10 9.12 -6.71
C VAL A 247 -12.72 8.45 -7.93
N GLY A 248 -13.18 7.20 -7.80
CA GLY A 248 -13.85 6.49 -8.89
C GLY A 248 -15.17 7.16 -9.29
N GLN A 249 -15.96 7.64 -8.32
CA GLN A 249 -17.18 8.40 -8.62
C GLN A 249 -16.86 9.77 -9.25
N ALA A 250 -15.81 10.44 -8.78
CA ALA A 250 -15.36 11.71 -9.36
C ALA A 250 -14.89 11.56 -10.80
N VAL A 251 -14.01 10.60 -11.07
CA VAL A 251 -13.49 10.36 -12.42
C VAL A 251 -14.58 9.84 -13.36
N ALA A 252 -15.50 9.01 -12.87
CA ALA A 252 -16.57 8.48 -13.70
C ALA A 252 -17.47 9.59 -14.28
N GLU A 253 -17.79 10.59 -13.46
CA GLU A 253 -18.64 11.70 -13.90
C GLU A 253 -17.90 12.68 -14.80
N GLU A 254 -16.63 12.96 -14.50
CA GLU A 254 -15.81 13.90 -15.26
C GLU A 254 -15.38 13.36 -16.64
N PHE A 255 -15.14 12.05 -16.74
CA PHE A 255 -14.54 11.43 -17.93
C PHE A 255 -15.46 10.42 -18.63
N ASN A 256 -16.68 10.22 -18.13
CA ASN A 256 -17.65 9.26 -18.67
C ASN A 256 -17.09 7.82 -18.78
N VAL A 257 -16.38 7.39 -17.73
CA VAL A 257 -15.81 6.04 -17.61
C VAL A 257 -16.43 5.30 -16.41
N PRO A 258 -16.50 3.97 -16.40
CA PRO A 258 -16.99 3.26 -15.23
C PRO A 258 -16.11 3.51 -13.99
N ALA A 259 -16.74 3.76 -12.83
CA ALA A 259 -16.05 4.08 -11.58
C ALA A 259 -15.10 2.96 -11.09
N THR A 260 -15.28 1.72 -11.54
CA THR A 260 -14.42 0.58 -11.22
C THR A 260 -13.29 0.34 -12.23
N GLU A 261 -13.33 1.01 -13.38
CA GLU A 261 -12.42 0.79 -14.51
C GLU A 261 -11.61 2.04 -14.87
N TRP A 262 -11.78 3.13 -14.12
CA TRP A 262 -11.14 4.40 -14.43
C TRP A 262 -9.61 4.30 -14.48
N GLN A 263 -8.99 3.47 -13.63
CA GLN A 263 -7.55 3.23 -13.67
C GLN A 263 -7.13 2.66 -15.03
N MET A 264 -7.86 1.67 -15.53
CA MET A 264 -7.61 1.05 -16.83
C MET A 264 -7.81 2.08 -17.94
N ALA A 265 -8.89 2.86 -17.88
CA ALA A 265 -9.23 3.85 -18.90
C ALA A 265 -8.17 4.97 -19.01
N LEU A 266 -7.61 5.43 -17.89
CA LEU A 266 -6.67 6.56 -17.87
C LEU A 266 -5.20 6.15 -17.93
N THR A 267 -4.84 4.96 -17.42
CA THR A 267 -3.43 4.56 -17.27
C THR A 267 -3.06 3.31 -18.04
N GLY A 268 -4.04 2.57 -18.57
CA GLY A 268 -3.80 1.26 -19.20
C GLY A 268 -3.50 0.13 -18.22
N ILE A 269 -3.51 0.40 -16.90
CA ILE A 269 -3.26 -0.59 -15.85
C ILE A 269 -4.57 -0.84 -15.10
N SER A 270 -4.96 -2.11 -14.97
CA SER A 270 -6.19 -2.46 -14.27
C SER A 270 -6.03 -2.28 -12.76
N ARG A 271 -7.14 -1.94 -12.07
CA ARG A 271 -7.18 -1.93 -10.60
C ARG A 271 -6.77 -3.28 -10.01
N ARG A 272 -7.10 -4.38 -10.70
CA ARG A 272 -6.73 -5.74 -10.26
C ARG A 272 -5.21 -5.92 -10.23
N ASP A 273 -4.49 -5.49 -11.25
CA ASP A 273 -3.02 -5.66 -11.31
C ASP A 273 -2.32 -4.89 -10.19
N ILE A 274 -2.80 -3.69 -9.89
CA ILE A 274 -2.32 -2.85 -8.79
C ILE A 274 -2.51 -3.54 -7.45
N LEU A 275 -3.72 -4.04 -7.19
CA LEU A 275 -4.04 -4.76 -5.97
C LEU A 275 -3.28 -6.08 -5.85
N LEU A 276 -3.14 -6.82 -6.94
CA LEU A 276 -2.44 -8.10 -6.97
C LEU A 276 -0.95 -7.92 -6.65
N LEU A 277 -0.30 -6.89 -7.21
CA LEU A 277 1.10 -6.61 -6.93
C LEU A 277 1.30 -6.25 -5.45
N ALA A 278 0.48 -5.33 -4.91
CA ALA A 278 0.54 -4.96 -3.50
C ALA A 278 0.24 -6.17 -2.58
N ALA A 279 -0.72 -7.02 -2.94
CA ALA A 279 -1.06 -8.22 -2.18
C ALA A 279 0.06 -9.27 -2.22
N LYS A 280 0.79 -9.40 -3.34
CA LYS A 280 1.98 -10.27 -3.41
C LYS A 280 3.09 -9.75 -2.51
N THR A 281 3.32 -8.45 -2.46
CA THR A 281 4.26 -7.85 -1.51
C THR A 281 3.84 -8.16 -0.07
N LEU A 282 2.57 -7.93 0.28
CA LEU A 282 2.02 -8.24 1.60
C LEU A 282 2.21 -9.72 1.99
N ALA A 283 1.87 -10.64 1.08
CA ALA A 283 1.97 -12.07 1.32
C ALA A 283 3.43 -12.52 1.52
N ASN A 284 4.38 -11.98 0.75
CA ASN A 284 5.80 -12.28 0.93
C ASN A 284 6.33 -11.70 2.24
N SER A 285 5.97 -10.46 2.58
CA SER A 285 6.35 -9.84 3.85
C SER A 285 5.80 -10.60 5.06
N TYR A 286 4.62 -11.19 4.94
CA TYR A 286 4.01 -12.02 5.99
C TYR A 286 4.61 -13.44 6.11
N LYS A 287 5.18 -13.95 5.02
CA LYS A 287 5.86 -15.24 4.99
C LYS A 287 7.30 -15.16 5.54
N SER A 288 7.94 -14.01 5.35
CA SER A 288 9.33 -13.74 5.75
C SER A 288 9.47 -13.72 7.27
#